data_AF-A0A0F9LJ85-F1
#
_entry.id   AF-A0A0F9LJ85-F1
#
_cell.length_a   1.000
_cell.length_b   1.000
_cell.length_c   1.000
_cell.angle_alpha   90.00
_cell.angle_beta   90.00
_cell.angle_gamma   90.00
#
_symmetry.space_group_name_H-M   'P 1'
#
loop_
_entity.id
_entity.type
_entity.pdbx_description
1 polymer ?
#
loop_
_entity_poly.entity_id
_entity_poly.type
_entity_poly.pdbx_seq_one_letter_code
_entity_poly.pdbx_strand_id
1 'polypeptide(L)'
;MVIAVDSPPIVLLTELPHILGVGRENAMTGATLAARFGHRSDRAVRLAIRQLIDEGLPVASETTAPAGFFIANTQEEVDTYARALRARLVEDAKRR
;
A
#
# COMPACT_ATOMS: atom_id res chain seq x y z
N MET A 1 -13.00 -22.22 5.94
CA MET A 1 -12.57 -21.47 7.13
C MET A 1 -11.23 -20.82 6.78
N VAL A 2 -11.25 -19.55 6.33
CA VAL A 2 -10.01 -18.85 5.97
C VAL A 2 -9.37 -18.40 7.27
N ILE A 3 -8.23 -19.00 7.59
CA ILE A 3 -7.46 -18.64 8.78
C ILE A 3 -6.87 -17.26 8.50
N ALA A 4 -7.42 -16.21 9.12
CA ALA A 4 -6.86 -14.87 9.09
C ALA A 4 -5.58 -14.87 9.93
N VAL A 5 -4.51 -15.41 9.35
CA VAL A 5 -3.16 -15.32 9.91
C VAL A 5 -2.62 -13.95 9.48
N ASP A 6 -2.47 -13.06 10.45
CA ASP A 6 -1.93 -11.69 10.33
C ASP A 6 -2.84 -10.62 9.72
N SER A 7 -3.98 -10.34 10.36
CA SER A 7 -4.67 -9.06 10.17
C SER A 7 -3.80 -7.90 10.70
N PRO A 8 -3.66 -6.79 9.96
CA PRO A 8 -2.91 -5.63 10.43
C PRO A 8 -3.57 -5.01 11.67
N PRO A 9 -2.80 -4.37 12.58
CA PRO A 9 -3.34 -3.60 13.68
C PRO A 9 -4.38 -2.59 13.20
N ILE A 10 -5.53 -2.49 13.88
CA ILE A 10 -6.62 -1.56 13.54
C ILE A 10 -6.11 -0.12 13.42
N VAL A 11 -5.20 0.28 14.31
CA VAL A 11 -4.57 1.61 14.30
C VAL A 11 -3.85 1.90 12.97
N LEU A 12 -3.21 0.90 12.34
CA LEU A 12 -2.58 1.12 11.04
C LEU A 12 -3.62 1.38 9.95
N LEU A 13 -4.73 0.64 9.96
CA LEU A 13 -5.77 0.81 8.94
C LEU A 13 -6.44 2.19 9.01
N THR A 14 -6.66 2.71 10.22
CA THR A 14 -7.31 4.02 10.41
C THR A 14 -6.36 5.19 10.15
N GLU A 15 -5.10 5.09 10.56
CA GLU A 15 -4.16 6.20 10.52
C GLU A 15 -3.35 6.29 9.22
N LEU A 16 -3.07 5.16 8.56
CA LEU A 16 -2.26 5.16 7.33
C LEU A 16 -2.79 6.09 6.24
N PRO A 17 -4.09 6.12 5.91
CA PRO A 17 -4.61 7.02 4.89
C PRO A 17 -4.34 8.51 5.18
N HIS A 18 -4.29 8.89 6.45
CA HIS A 18 -4.03 10.26 6.89
C HIS A 18 -2.54 10.62 6.89
N ILE A 19 -1.66 9.61 6.95
CA ILE A 19 -0.21 9.77 7.00
C ILE A 19 0.42 9.65 5.62
N LEU A 20 -0.19 8.88 4.72
CA LEU A 20 0.30 8.72 3.36
C LEU A 20 0.28 10.06 2.63
N GLY A 21 1.40 10.35 1.97
CA GLY A 21 1.49 11.49 1.06
C GLY A 21 0.58 11.31 -0.15
N VAL A 22 0.04 12.41 -0.64
CA VAL A 22 -0.74 12.48 -1.90
C VAL A 22 0.22 12.83 -3.03
N GLY A 23 0.26 12.04 -4.10
CA GLY A 23 1.22 12.17 -5.19
C GLY A 23 2.56 11.49 -4.92
N ARG A 24 3.23 11.07 -5.99
CA ARG A 24 4.50 10.33 -5.97
C ARG A 24 5.61 11.10 -5.26
N GLU A 25 5.64 12.42 -5.41
CA GLU A 25 6.63 13.29 -4.77
C GLU A 25 6.61 13.18 -3.24
N ASN A 26 5.50 12.74 -2.65
CA ASN A 26 5.32 12.55 -1.22
C ASN A 26 5.42 11.07 -0.79
N ALA A 27 6.00 10.21 -1.64
CA ALA A 27 6.14 8.78 -1.36
C ALA A 27 6.95 8.52 -0.07
N MET A 28 6.43 7.62 0.75
CA MET A 28 7.05 7.22 2.01
C MET A 28 7.41 5.74 1.99
N THR A 29 8.65 5.42 2.35
CA THR A 29 9.08 4.01 2.42
C THR A 29 8.32 3.26 3.51
N GLY A 30 8.18 1.94 3.35
CA GLY A 30 7.61 1.08 4.39
C GLY A 30 8.36 1.18 5.73
N ALA A 31 9.68 1.36 5.69
CA ALA A 31 10.50 1.57 6.89
C ALA A 31 10.18 2.90 7.58
N THR A 32 10.01 3.98 6.82
CA THR A 32 9.61 5.30 7.35
C THR A 32 8.24 5.22 8.01
N LEU A 33 7.28 4.57 7.36
CA LEU A 33 5.94 4.36 7.92
C LEU A 33 6.01 3.49 9.18
N ALA A 34 6.73 2.36 9.15
CA ALA A 34 6.87 1.47 10.30
C ALA A 34 7.45 2.19 11.52
N ALA A 35 8.49 3.00 11.31
CA ALA A 35 9.11 3.79 12.37
C ALA A 35 8.12 4.78 13.00
N ARG A 36 7.25 5.43 12.21
CA ARG A 36 6.21 6.34 12.73
C ARG A 36 5.21 5.64 13.65
N PHE A 37 4.94 4.37 13.43
CA PHE A 37 4.04 3.56 14.26
C PHE A 37 4.77 2.76 15.35
N GLY A 38 6.07 2.98 15.55
CA GLY A 38 6.86 2.25 16.56
C GLY A 38 7.11 0.77 16.20
N HIS A 39 6.94 0.39 14.93
CA HIS A 39 7.21 -0.97 14.46
C HIS A 39 8.66 -1.13 13.98
N ARG A 40 9.29 -2.24 14.34
CA ARG A 40 10.65 -2.60 13.88
C ARG A 40 10.69 -3.18 12.46
N SER A 41 9.55 -3.60 11.93
CA SER A 41 9.42 -4.22 10.61
C SER A 41 8.27 -3.56 9.84
N ASP A 42 8.44 -3.44 8.54
CA ASP A 42 7.42 -2.90 7.62
C ASP A 42 6.33 -3.92 7.25
N ARG A 43 6.40 -5.17 7.74
CA ARG A 43 5.42 -6.22 7.46
C ARG A 43 4.00 -5.77 7.79
N ALA A 44 3.79 -5.19 8.98
CA ALA A 44 2.47 -4.74 9.42
C ALA A 44 1.94 -3.60 8.53
N VAL A 45 2.81 -2.67 8.12
CA VAL A 45 2.47 -1.59 7.19
C VAL A 45 2.08 -2.15 5.81
N ARG A 46 2.85 -3.11 5.27
CA ARG A 46 2.54 -3.73 3.97
C ARG A 46 1.22 -4.47 3.97
N LEU A 47 0.89 -5.16 5.07
CA LEU A 47 -0.41 -5.83 5.25
C LEU A 47 -1.55 -4.82 5.29
N ALA A 48 -1.38 -3.73 6.04
CA ALA A 48 -2.37 -2.65 6.11
C ALA A 48 -2.58 -1.96 4.75
N ILE A 49 -1.51 -1.66 4.01
CA ILE A 49 -1.60 -1.09 2.66
C ILE A 49 -2.34 -2.03 1.71
N ARG A 50 -2.09 -3.34 1.77
CA ARG A 50 -2.81 -4.31 0.96
C ARG A 50 -4.30 -4.30 1.27
N GLN A 51 -4.66 -4.30 2.56
CA GLN A 51 -6.04 -4.23 2.99
C GLN A 51 -6.73 -2.94 2.52
N LEU A 52 -6.07 -1.79 2.61
CA LEU A 52 -6.59 -0.51 2.12
C LEU A 52 -6.81 -0.51 0.59
N ILE A 53 -5.90 -1.13 -0.16
CA ILE A 53 -6.06 -1.33 -1.61
C ILE A 53 -7.29 -2.21 -1.90
N ASP A 54 -7.45 -3.31 -1.15
CA ASP A 54 -8.58 -4.22 -1.28
C ASP A 54 -9.91 -3.53 -0.91
N GLU A 55 -9.87 -2.53 -0.02
CA GLU A 55 -11.01 -1.65 0.35
C GLU A 55 -11.26 -0.50 -0.64
N GLY A 56 -10.44 -0.36 -1.68
CA GLY A 56 -10.62 0.60 -2.77
C GLY A 56 -9.82 1.89 -2.64
N LEU A 57 -8.92 2.01 -1.67
CA LEU A 57 -8.03 3.17 -1.57
C LEU A 57 -6.92 3.08 -2.63
N PRO A 58 -6.69 4.13 -3.45
CA PRO A 58 -5.72 4.08 -4.54
C PRO A 58 -4.28 4.31 -4.03
N VAL A 59 -3.79 3.38 -3.20
CA VAL A 59 -2.42 3.41 -2.70
C VAL A 59 -1.48 2.82 -3.75
N ALA A 60 -0.68 3.66 -4.36
CA ALA A 60 0.37 3.26 -5.29
C ALA A 60 1.67 2.95 -4.55
N SER A 61 2.55 2.19 -5.21
CA SER A 61 3.90 1.91 -4.73
C SER A 61 4.91 2.06 -5.86
N GLU A 62 6.05 2.67 -5.57
CA GLU A 62 7.13 2.89 -6.52
C GLU A 62 8.47 2.39 -5.95
N THR A 63 9.31 1.79 -6.79
CA THR A 63 10.63 1.29 -6.42
C THR A 63 11.75 2.24 -6.85
N THR A 64 11.47 3.12 -7.80
CA THR A 64 12.39 4.18 -8.25
C THR A 64 12.23 5.45 -7.41
N ALA A 65 13.29 6.26 -7.28
CA ALA A 65 13.21 7.49 -6.49
C ALA A 65 12.15 8.47 -7.08
N PRO A 66 11.33 9.14 -6.25
CA PRO A 66 11.11 8.86 -4.82
C PRO A 66 10.37 7.52 -4.63
N ALA A 67 10.98 6.63 -3.84
CA ALA A 67 10.49 5.26 -3.64
C ALA A 67 9.61 5.17 -2.40
N GLY A 68 8.59 4.32 -2.44
CA GLY A 68 7.69 4.10 -1.31
C GLY A 68 6.22 4.05 -1.72
N PHE A 69 5.36 4.33 -0.76
CA PHE A 69 3.92 4.29 -0.87
C PHE A 69 3.33 5.70 -0.82
N PHE A 70 2.29 5.93 -1.62
CA PHE A 70 1.58 7.21 -1.72
C PHE A 70 0.16 7.00 -2.22
N ILE A 71 -0.71 7.97 -1.98
CA ILE A 71 -2.05 8.03 -2.57
C ILE A 71 -1.92 8.65 -3.97
N ALA A 72 -2.36 7.92 -5.00
CA ALA A 72 -2.35 8.43 -6.37
C ALA A 72 -3.24 9.69 -6.48
N ASN A 73 -2.71 10.74 -7.10
CA ASN A 73 -3.34 12.05 -7.19
C ASN A 73 -3.60 12.47 -8.64
N THR A 74 -2.64 12.23 -9.52
CA THR A 74 -2.76 12.57 -10.94
C THR A 74 -3.38 11.43 -11.74
N GLN A 75 -3.99 11.76 -12.89
CA GLN A 75 -4.54 10.73 -13.79
C GLN A 75 -3.46 9.72 -14.21
N GLU A 76 -2.23 10.18 -14.44
CA GLU A 76 -1.11 9.32 -14.80
C GLU A 76 -0.74 8.32 -13.69
N GLU A 77 -0.75 8.77 -12.44
CA GLU A 77 -0.51 7.91 -11.27
C GLU A 77 -1.65 6.90 -11.10
N VAL A 78 -2.90 7.34 -11.27
CA VAL A 78 -4.08 6.48 -11.20
C VAL A 78 -4.04 5.42 -12.29
N ASP A 79 -3.69 5.78 -13.52
CA ASP A 79 -3.57 4.84 -14.65
C ASP A 79 -2.44 3.84 -14.41
N THR A 80 -1.33 4.29 -13.85
CA THR A 80 -0.20 3.44 -13.48
C THR A 80 -0.57 2.46 -12.37
N TYR A 81 -1.22 2.94 -11.32
CA TYR A 81 -1.79 2.11 -10.26
C TYR A 81 -2.77 1.07 -10.82
N ALA A 82 -3.72 1.48 -11.66
CA ALA A 82 -4.71 0.59 -12.26
C ALA A 82 -4.07 -0.48 -13.16
N ARG A 83 -3.00 -0.13 -13.90
CA ARG A 83 -2.22 -1.11 -14.67
C ARG A 83 -1.54 -2.13 -13.76
N ALA A 84 -0.90 -1.69 -12.68
CA ALA A 84 -0.26 -2.57 -11.71
C ALA A 84 -1.26 -3.52 -11.03
N LEU A 85 -2.43 -3.01 -10.65
CA LEU A 85 -3.50 -3.81 -10.05
C LEU A 85 -4.02 -4.88 -11.03
N ARG A 86 -4.27 -4.51 -12.28
CA ARG A 86 -4.66 -5.47 -13.33
C ARG A 86 -3.61 -6.54 -13.56
N ALA A 87 -2.33 -6.16 -13.66
CA ALA A 87 -1.24 -7.12 -13.83
C ALA A 87 -1.18 -8.11 -12.66
N ARG A 88 -1.35 -7.63 -11.43
CA ARG A 88 -1.41 -8.46 -10.23
C ARG A 88 -2.57 -9.46 -10.28
N LEU A 89 -3.76 -9.03 -10.69
CA LEU A 89 -4.92 -9.92 -10.83
C LEU A 89 -4.67 -11.03 -11.86
N VAL A 90 -4.01 -10.71 -12.98
CA VAL A 90 -3.64 -11.70 -13.99
C VAL A 90 -2.66 -12.73 -13.41
N GLU A 91 -1.63 -12.28 -12.69
CA GLU A 91 -0.65 -13.19 -12.07
C GLU A 91 -1.28 -14.05 -10.96
N ASP A 92 -2.17 -13.49 -10.15
CA ASP A 92 -2.89 -14.25 -9.11
C ASP A 92 -3.86 -15.27 -9.74
N ALA A 93 -4.46 -14.96 -10.90
CA ALA A 93 -5.31 -15.90 -11.63
C ALA A 93 -4.52 -17.10 -12.20
N LYS A 94 -3.27 -16.90 -12.65
CA LYS A 94 -2.39 -17.99 -13.14
C LYS A 94 -1.93 -18.96 -12.03
N ARG A 95 -1.94 -18.51 -10.77
CA ARG A 95 -1.47 -19.29 -9.61
C ARG A 95 -2.54 -20.17 -8.97
N ARG A 96 -3.78 -20.09 -9.49
CA ARG A 96 -4.91 -20.94 -9.11
C ARG A 96 -5.07 -22.09 -10.10
#